data_AF-A0A1F4EEC9-F1
#
_entry.id   AF-A0A1F4EEC9-F1
#
_cell.length_a   1.000
_cell.length_b   1.000
_cell.length_c   1.000
_cell.angle_alpha   90.00
_cell.angle_beta   90.00
_cell.angle_gamma   90.00
#
_symmetry.space_group_name_H-M   'P 1'
#
loop_
_entity.id
_entity.type
_entity.pdbx_description
1 polymer ?
#
loop_
_entity_poly.entity_id
_entity_poly.type
_entity_poly.pdbx_seq_one_letter_code
_entity_poly.pdbx_strand_id
1 'polypeptide(L)'
;MLPEFNPAHIRIGVIGLGYVGLPLAVEFARKYSVVGFDIKQSRIDELRRGEDSTREVDPAELRQLFSAPAHEGVARSAGAVTGAPGRSGLAFTSTASDLEACTVFIITVPTPIDRYKRPDLAPLLRASETVGKVLKAGDVVIYESTVYPGAPEENCVPVLELHSGLKFNRDFHAGYSPERINPGDREHRLTAIKKVTSGSIPEAADLTRAAAFLSPSFITFSCFVRNGNEHLHPHQQRPDHDPVRHPRGIGAQSGRPD
;
A
#
# COMPACT_ATOMS: atom_id res chain seq x y z
N MET A 1 20.77 -9.83 -8.77
CA MET A 1 19.42 -10.33 -8.47
C MET A 1 19.05 -9.80 -7.10
N LEU A 2 17.94 -9.08 -7.00
CA LEU A 2 17.35 -8.78 -5.69
C LEU A 2 16.91 -10.10 -5.06
N PRO A 3 16.94 -10.24 -3.72
CA PRO A 3 16.43 -11.42 -3.07
C PRO A 3 14.96 -11.64 -3.49
N GLU A 4 14.61 -12.88 -3.86
CA GLU A 4 13.23 -13.25 -4.16
C GLU A 4 12.32 -12.82 -3.00
N PHE A 5 11.19 -12.23 -3.36
CA PHE A 5 10.13 -11.88 -2.42
C PHE A 5 9.73 -13.11 -1.62
N ASN A 6 10.11 -13.14 -0.34
CA ASN A 6 9.76 -14.22 0.56
C ASN A 6 8.57 -13.81 1.44
N PRO A 7 7.36 -14.34 1.18
CA PRO A 7 6.18 -13.99 1.96
C PRO A 7 6.28 -14.34 3.44
N ALA A 8 7.20 -15.23 3.84
CA ALA A 8 7.43 -15.55 5.24
C ALA A 8 8.12 -14.41 6.03
N HIS A 9 8.69 -13.39 5.36
CA HIS A 9 9.48 -12.32 5.98
C HIS A 9 8.86 -10.92 5.83
N ILE A 10 7.61 -10.82 5.37
CA ILE A 10 6.93 -9.53 5.21
C ILE A 10 6.54 -8.97 6.57
N ARG A 11 6.98 -7.74 6.83
CA ARG A 11 6.50 -6.91 7.94
C ARG A 11 6.11 -5.55 7.40
N ILE A 12 4.85 -5.17 7.62
CA ILE A 12 4.26 -3.97 7.04
C ILE A 12 4.28 -2.86 8.09
N GLY A 13 4.86 -1.71 7.76
CA GLY A 13 4.70 -0.46 8.49
C GLY A 13 3.61 0.38 7.83
N VAL A 14 2.55 0.74 8.55
CA VAL A 14 1.53 1.68 8.05
C VAL A 14 1.73 3.03 8.73
N ILE A 15 2.02 4.08 7.95
CA ILE A 15 2.37 5.42 8.42
C ILE A 15 1.17 6.34 8.26
N GLY A 16 0.69 6.85 9.40
CA GLY A 16 -0.55 7.61 9.55
C GLY A 16 -1.71 6.68 9.89
N LEU A 17 -2.30 6.81 11.06
CA LEU A 17 -3.40 5.94 11.50
C LEU A 17 -4.73 6.71 11.53
N GLY A 18 -4.99 7.41 10.42
CA GLY A 18 -6.26 8.10 10.19
C GLY A 18 -7.33 7.17 9.61
N TYR A 19 -8.31 7.78 8.95
CA TYR A 19 -9.47 7.06 8.38
C TYR A 19 -9.11 6.09 7.24
N VAL A 20 -7.96 6.28 6.58
CA VAL A 20 -7.43 5.31 5.59
C VAL A 20 -6.50 4.30 6.25
N GLY A 21 -5.48 4.80 6.95
CA GLY A 21 -4.38 3.95 7.42
C GLY A 21 -4.79 2.95 8.50
N LEU A 22 -5.70 3.31 9.41
CA LEU A 22 -6.12 2.37 10.46
C LEU A 22 -6.88 1.16 9.89
N PRO A 23 -7.96 1.31 9.09
CA PRO A 23 -8.61 0.17 8.44
C PRO A 23 -7.65 -0.68 7.61
N LEU A 24 -6.74 -0.05 6.89
CA LEU A 24 -5.74 -0.74 6.09
C LEU A 24 -4.79 -1.59 6.97
N ALA A 25 -4.31 -1.03 8.09
CA ALA A 25 -3.45 -1.74 9.03
C ALA A 25 -4.16 -2.96 9.66
N VAL A 26 -5.44 -2.80 10.02
CA VAL A 26 -6.30 -3.86 10.57
C VAL A 26 -6.47 -5.00 9.58
N GLU A 27 -6.76 -4.69 8.33
CA GLU A 27 -6.94 -5.71 7.30
C GLU A 27 -5.64 -6.47 7.00
N PHE A 28 -4.51 -5.78 6.92
CA PHE A 28 -3.22 -6.46 6.79
C PHE A 28 -2.87 -7.32 7.98
N ALA A 29 -3.21 -6.88 9.19
CA ALA A 29 -2.90 -7.60 10.42
C ALA A 29 -3.57 -8.96 10.50
N ARG A 30 -4.57 -9.25 9.65
CA ARG A 30 -5.17 -10.58 9.52
C ARG A 30 -4.22 -11.60 8.87
N LYS A 31 -3.31 -11.14 8.00
CA LYS A 31 -2.42 -11.99 7.19
C LYS A 31 -0.94 -11.79 7.48
N TYR A 32 -0.55 -10.57 7.87
CA TYR A 32 0.83 -10.14 8.04
C TYR A 32 1.06 -9.57 9.44
N SER A 33 2.34 -9.45 9.79
CA SER A 33 2.77 -8.69 10.95
C SER A 33 2.78 -7.21 10.61
N VAL A 34 2.00 -6.39 11.32
CA VAL A 34 1.81 -4.96 11.03
C VAL A 34 2.24 -4.08 12.20
N VAL A 35 3.02 -3.05 11.90
CA VAL A 35 3.32 -1.93 12.79
C VAL A 35 2.56 -0.71 12.29
N GLY A 36 1.53 -0.30 13.01
CA GLY A 36 0.85 0.96 12.80
C GLY A 36 1.61 2.10 13.50
N PHE A 37 2.06 3.07 12.71
CA PHE A 37 2.77 4.24 13.20
C PHE A 37 1.98 5.53 13.01
N ASP A 38 1.88 6.34 14.07
CA ASP A 38 1.35 7.70 14.00
C ASP A 38 2.21 8.65 14.84
N ILE A 39 2.47 9.85 14.32
CA ILE A 39 3.30 10.85 15.01
C ILE A 39 2.65 11.34 16.32
N LYS A 40 1.32 11.22 16.43
CA LYS A 40 0.56 11.70 17.59
C LYS A 40 0.49 10.59 18.64
N GLN A 41 1.25 10.72 19.72
CA GLN A 41 1.18 9.81 20.87
C GLN A 41 -0.26 9.61 21.37
N SER A 42 -1.06 10.68 21.40
CA SER A 42 -2.47 10.61 21.82
C SER A 42 -3.31 9.67 20.95
N ARG A 43 -3.04 9.60 19.64
CA ARG A 43 -3.70 8.67 18.72
C ARG A 43 -3.29 7.23 19.00
N ILE A 44 -2.01 7.01 19.29
CA ILE A 44 -1.50 5.68 19.69
C ILE A 44 -2.13 5.22 21.01
N ASP A 45 -2.23 6.11 22.00
CA ASP A 45 -2.82 5.79 23.29
C ASP A 45 -4.31 5.46 23.18
N GLU A 46 -5.04 6.18 22.33
CA GLU A 46 -6.43 5.91 21.98
C GLU A 46 -6.60 4.51 21.36
N LEU A 47 -5.83 4.19 20.32
CA LEU A 47 -5.91 2.91 19.63
C LEU A 47 -5.53 1.74 20.53
N ARG A 48 -4.57 1.92 21.44
CA ARG A 48 -4.19 0.91 22.45
C ARG A 48 -5.29 0.63 23.47
N ARG A 49 -6.21 1.57 23.70
CA ARG A 49 -7.44 1.33 24.51
C ARG A 49 -8.54 0.62 23.71
N GLY A 50 -8.31 0.35 22.42
CA GLY A 50 -9.31 -0.22 21.53
C GLY A 50 -10.37 0.81 21.11
N GLU A 51 -10.04 2.10 21.13
CA GLU A 51 -10.93 3.19 20.74
C GLU A 51 -10.51 3.73 19.36
N ASP A 52 -11.48 4.07 18.51
CA ASP A 52 -11.24 4.75 17.24
C ASP A 52 -12.20 5.93 17.03
N SER A 53 -11.66 7.13 17.16
CA SER A 53 -12.34 8.41 16.91
C SER A 53 -12.71 8.63 15.45
N THR A 54 -12.05 7.95 14.49
CA THR A 54 -12.46 8.00 13.07
C THR A 54 -13.72 7.17 12.81
N ARG A 55 -14.03 6.20 13.69
CA ARG A 55 -15.18 5.29 13.59
C ARG A 55 -15.16 4.41 12.34
N GLU A 56 -13.97 4.19 11.78
CA GLU A 56 -13.78 3.39 10.58
C GLU A 56 -13.55 1.90 10.91
N VAL A 57 -13.09 1.62 12.14
CA VAL A 57 -12.87 0.27 12.66
C VAL A 57 -13.70 0.00 13.91
N ASP A 58 -14.27 -1.19 14.01
CA ASP A 58 -15.00 -1.62 15.20
C ASP A 58 -14.02 -1.83 16.38
N PRO A 59 -14.27 -1.24 17.57
CA PRO A 59 -13.49 -1.50 18.78
C PRO A 59 -13.25 -2.98 19.10
N ALA A 60 -14.20 -3.87 18.82
CA ALA A 60 -14.05 -5.31 19.02
C ALA A 60 -13.01 -5.92 18.07
N GLU A 61 -13.03 -5.52 16.80
CA GLU A 61 -12.06 -5.95 15.78
C GLU A 61 -10.65 -5.46 16.12
N LEU A 62 -10.54 -4.18 16.53
CA LEU A 62 -9.28 -3.57 16.97
C LEU A 62 -8.67 -4.34 18.15
N ARG A 63 -9.48 -4.71 19.14
CA ARG A 63 -9.05 -5.49 20.31
C ARG A 63 -8.67 -6.93 19.98
N GLN A 64 -9.29 -7.56 18.98
CA GLN A 64 -8.98 -8.93 18.58
C GLN A 64 -7.60 -9.03 17.90
N LEU A 65 -7.24 -8.04 17.09
CA LEU A 65 -5.99 -8.04 16.32
C LEU A 65 -4.83 -7.39 17.08
N PHE A 66 -5.15 -6.52 18.03
CA PHE A 66 -4.16 -5.94 18.92
C PHE A 66 -3.67 -6.99 19.91
N SER A 67 -2.45 -7.46 19.67
CA SER A 67 -1.74 -8.25 20.68
C SER A 67 -1.23 -7.31 21.76
N ALA A 68 -2.05 -7.07 22.79
CA ALA A 68 -1.50 -6.53 24.04
C ALA A 68 -0.35 -7.44 24.51
N PRO A 69 0.74 -6.90 25.06
CA PRO A 69 1.80 -7.74 25.60
C PRO A 69 1.20 -8.66 26.67
N ALA A 70 1.38 -9.96 26.46
CA ALA A 70 0.89 -10.98 27.39
C ALA A 70 1.68 -10.92 28.71
N HIS A 71 0.94 -10.77 29.81
CA HIS A 71 1.28 -10.98 31.23
C HIS A 71 2.08 -9.93 32.03
N GLU A 72 1.62 -9.81 33.28
CA GLU A 72 2.03 -8.93 34.39
C GLU A 72 3.51 -9.09 34.77
N GLY A 73 4.15 -7.97 35.13
CA GLY A 73 5.35 -7.98 35.98
C GLY A 73 6.66 -7.50 35.38
N VAL A 74 6.71 -7.05 34.12
CA VAL A 74 7.94 -6.44 33.57
C VAL A 74 7.61 -5.12 32.87
N ALA A 75 8.00 -4.01 33.49
CA ALA A 75 8.10 -2.72 32.82
C ALA A 75 9.13 -2.83 31.70
N ARG A 76 8.66 -3.01 30.46
CA ARG A 76 9.49 -2.89 29.26
C ARG A 76 8.79 -1.98 28.26
N SER A 77 9.44 -0.85 28.05
CA SER A 77 9.17 0.22 27.11
C SER A 77 8.70 -0.27 25.74
N ALA A 78 7.69 0.42 25.20
CA ALA A 78 7.25 0.50 23.80
C ALA A 78 7.24 -0.82 23.02
N GLY A 79 6.03 -1.27 22.68
CA GLY A 79 5.77 -2.54 21.99
C GLY A 79 6.48 -2.67 20.64
N ALA A 80 7.74 -3.09 20.70
CA ALA A 80 8.44 -3.65 19.57
C ALA A 80 7.76 -4.97 19.19
N VAL A 81 7.44 -5.13 17.91
CA VAL A 81 7.10 -6.43 17.33
C VAL A 81 8.36 -7.30 17.37
N THR A 82 8.61 -7.95 18.51
CA THR A 82 9.67 -8.97 18.65
C THR A 82 9.18 -10.36 18.24
N GLY A 83 8.08 -10.43 17.48
CA GLY A 83 7.51 -11.69 17.00
C GLY A 83 8.37 -12.34 15.91
N ALA A 84 8.55 -13.65 15.99
CA ALA A 84 9.14 -14.45 14.93
C ALA A 84 8.39 -14.22 13.59
N PRO A 85 9.07 -14.33 12.42
CA PRO A 85 8.43 -14.28 11.11
C PRO A 85 7.27 -15.30 11.03
N GLY A 86 6.14 -14.91 10.45
CA GLY A 86 4.97 -15.80 10.25
C GLY A 86 3.82 -15.70 11.25
N ARG A 87 3.85 -14.76 12.21
CA ARG A 87 2.66 -14.42 13.04
C ARG A 87 1.96 -13.18 12.49
N SER A 88 0.64 -13.26 12.33
CA SER A 88 -0.19 -12.10 11.99
C SER A 88 -0.60 -11.34 13.26
N GLY A 89 -0.75 -10.01 13.16
CA GLY A 89 -1.11 -9.17 14.29
C GLY A 89 -0.77 -7.69 14.08
N LEU A 90 -1.33 -6.85 14.95
CA LEU A 90 -1.20 -5.39 14.88
C LEU A 90 -0.56 -4.84 16.16
N ALA A 91 0.50 -4.05 15.99
CA ALA A 91 1.09 -3.23 17.04
C ALA A 91 1.00 -1.75 16.70
N PHE A 92 0.85 -0.89 17.71
CA PHE A 92 0.79 0.56 17.54
C PHE A 92 1.98 1.25 18.20
N THR A 93 2.60 2.18 17.50
CA THR A 93 3.73 2.95 18.00
C THR A 93 3.77 4.38 17.46
N SER A 94 4.39 5.27 18.22
CA SER A 94 4.77 6.64 17.81
C SER A 94 6.28 6.78 17.68
N THR A 95 7.03 5.69 17.90
CA THR A 95 8.49 5.66 17.91
C THR A 95 8.99 5.19 16.56
N ALA A 96 9.75 6.03 15.86
CA ALA A 96 10.19 5.74 14.50
C ALA A 96 11.12 4.52 14.40
N SER A 97 11.95 4.24 15.42
CA SER A 97 12.86 3.08 15.41
C SER A 97 12.14 1.74 15.37
N ASP A 98 10.88 1.67 15.83
CA ASP A 98 10.09 0.43 15.75
C ASP A 98 9.77 0.03 14.30
N LEU A 99 9.88 0.98 13.35
CA LEU A 99 9.72 0.75 11.91
C LEU A 99 10.93 0.05 11.28
N GLU A 100 12.10 -0.01 11.95
CA GLU A 100 13.30 -0.72 11.45
C GLU A 100 13.05 -2.22 11.25
N ALA A 101 12.05 -2.79 11.93
CA ALA A 101 11.67 -4.19 11.77
C ALA A 101 10.88 -4.45 10.48
N CYS A 102 10.34 -3.42 9.82
CA CYS A 102 9.50 -3.52 8.64
C CYS A 102 10.35 -3.69 7.36
N THR A 103 9.69 -4.20 6.31
CA THR A 103 10.24 -4.37 4.95
C THR A 103 9.35 -3.75 3.87
N VAL A 104 8.08 -3.49 4.20
CA VAL A 104 7.13 -2.77 3.35
C VAL A 104 6.56 -1.62 4.15
N PHE A 105 6.58 -0.40 3.60
CA PHE A 105 6.07 0.80 4.23
C PHE A 105 4.91 1.36 3.41
N ILE A 106 3.79 1.68 4.06
CA ILE A 106 2.60 2.21 3.40
C ILE A 106 2.25 3.56 4.01
N ILE A 107 2.36 4.63 3.22
CA ILE A 107 2.19 6.01 3.66
C ILE A 107 0.77 6.51 3.34
N THR A 108 0.01 6.79 4.40
CA THR A 108 -1.41 7.19 4.37
C THR A 108 -1.66 8.52 5.09
N VAL A 109 -0.67 9.41 5.10
CA VAL A 109 -0.75 10.71 5.77
C VAL A 109 -1.59 11.72 4.96
N PRO A 110 -2.22 12.71 5.61
CA PRO A 110 -3.08 13.64 4.91
C PRO A 110 -2.29 14.53 3.94
N THR A 111 -2.96 14.92 2.85
CA THR A 111 -2.48 15.88 1.85
C THR A 111 -3.48 17.04 1.76
N PRO A 112 -3.57 17.88 2.82
CA PRO A 112 -4.57 18.94 2.86
C PRO A 112 -4.34 19.93 1.70
N ILE A 113 -5.41 20.55 1.22
CA ILE A 113 -5.32 21.57 0.18
C ILE A 113 -5.33 22.98 0.79
N ASP A 114 -4.49 23.86 0.27
CA ASP A 114 -4.48 25.27 0.66
C ASP A 114 -5.65 26.04 0.02
N ARG A 115 -5.80 27.32 0.38
CA ARG A 115 -6.82 28.22 -0.17
C ARG A 115 -6.75 28.44 -1.69
N TYR A 116 -5.64 28.04 -2.31
CA TYR A 116 -5.40 28.10 -3.76
C TYR A 116 -5.59 26.74 -4.43
N LYS A 117 -6.17 25.75 -3.73
CA LYS A 117 -6.37 24.37 -4.20
C LYS A 117 -5.07 23.64 -4.53
N ARG A 118 -3.95 24.03 -3.89
CA ARG A 118 -2.67 23.33 -4.02
C ARG A 118 -2.52 22.34 -2.87
N PRO A 119 -2.09 21.11 -3.13
CA PRO A 119 -1.84 20.15 -2.07
C PRO A 119 -0.62 20.60 -1.26
N ASP A 120 -0.76 20.60 0.06
CA ASP A 120 0.34 20.69 1.00
C ASP A 120 0.96 19.31 1.17
N LEU A 121 2.17 19.14 0.63
CA LEU A 121 2.93 17.90 0.69
C LEU A 121 3.75 17.77 1.98
N ALA A 122 3.77 18.77 2.87
CA ALA A 122 4.61 18.74 4.07
C ALA A 122 4.40 17.48 4.94
N PRO A 123 3.17 16.99 5.19
CA PRO A 123 2.98 15.74 5.93
C PRO A 123 3.57 14.53 5.19
N LEU A 124 3.41 14.50 3.87
CA LEU A 124 3.92 13.44 3.00
C LEU A 124 5.45 13.38 3.02
N LEU A 125 6.11 14.52 2.85
CA LEU A 125 7.57 14.62 2.88
C LEU A 125 8.14 14.25 4.25
N ARG A 126 7.49 14.63 5.34
CA ARG A 126 7.88 14.23 6.70
C ARG A 126 7.73 12.72 6.95
N ALA A 127 6.68 12.12 6.39
CA ALA A 127 6.52 10.66 6.42
C ALA A 127 7.64 9.98 5.61
N SER A 128 7.97 10.48 4.42
CA SER A 128 9.10 9.99 3.62
C SER A 128 10.44 10.15 4.34
N GLU A 129 10.67 11.25 5.05
CA GLU A 129 11.87 11.43 5.88
C GLU A 129 11.92 10.37 7.00
N THR A 130 10.80 10.13 7.68
CA THR A 130 10.70 9.15 8.77
C THR A 130 11.02 7.75 8.26
N VAL A 131 10.43 7.36 7.13
CA VAL A 131 10.70 6.06 6.48
C VAL A 131 12.14 6.00 5.97
N GLY A 132 12.64 7.06 5.33
CA GLY A 132 14.01 7.09 4.80
C GLY A 132 15.08 6.82 5.85
N LYS A 133 14.88 7.27 7.10
CA LYS A 133 15.80 7.02 8.22
C LYS A 133 15.92 5.56 8.65
N VAL A 134 14.93 4.73 8.34
CA VAL A 134 14.88 3.30 8.74
C VAL A 134 14.89 2.35 7.53
N LEU A 135 14.94 2.90 6.33
CA LEU A 135 14.86 2.16 5.06
C LEU A 135 16.13 1.35 4.83
N LYS A 136 15.98 0.08 4.44
CA LYS A 136 17.08 -0.83 4.11
C LYS A 136 17.01 -1.26 2.65
N ALA A 137 18.11 -1.84 2.17
CA ALA A 137 18.17 -2.40 0.83
C ALA A 137 17.15 -3.55 0.68
N GLY A 138 16.36 -3.52 -0.39
CA GLY A 138 15.28 -4.45 -0.69
C GLY A 138 13.90 -4.01 -0.18
N ASP A 139 13.82 -2.96 0.64
CA ASP A 139 12.54 -2.48 1.16
C ASP A 139 11.68 -1.78 0.08
N VAL A 140 10.37 -1.74 0.33
CA VAL A 140 9.40 -1.12 -0.59
C VAL A 140 8.56 -0.06 0.11
N VAL A 141 8.42 1.11 -0.52
CA VAL A 141 7.62 2.23 -0.02
C VAL A 141 6.41 2.48 -0.92
N ILE A 142 5.21 2.30 -0.39
CA ILE A 142 3.94 2.49 -1.10
C ILE A 142 3.29 3.77 -0.61
N TYR A 143 2.88 4.62 -1.55
CA TYR A 143 2.10 5.81 -1.25
C TYR A 143 0.61 5.53 -1.52
N GLU A 144 -0.22 5.65 -0.48
CA GLU A 144 -1.68 5.56 -0.58
C GLU A 144 -2.36 6.93 -0.44
N SER A 145 -1.63 7.91 0.07
CA SER A 145 -2.06 9.29 0.24
C SER A 145 -2.46 9.90 -1.12
N THR A 146 -3.61 10.59 -1.18
CA THR A 146 -4.09 11.21 -2.42
C THR A 146 -3.15 12.34 -2.86
N VAL A 147 -2.48 12.18 -3.99
CA VAL A 147 -1.57 13.17 -4.57
C VAL A 147 -1.79 13.32 -6.07
N TYR A 148 -1.19 14.36 -6.65
CA TYR A 148 -1.11 14.48 -8.10
C TYR A 148 -0.19 13.39 -8.68
N PRO A 149 -0.45 12.90 -9.92
CA PRO A 149 0.44 11.97 -10.59
C PRO A 149 1.87 12.52 -10.69
N GLY A 150 2.88 11.73 -10.31
CA GLY A 150 4.28 12.14 -10.30
C GLY A 150 4.81 12.57 -8.93
N ALA A 151 3.95 13.01 -7.99
CA ALA A 151 4.41 13.49 -6.68
C ALA A 151 5.27 12.49 -5.87
N PRO A 152 4.97 11.17 -5.86
CA PRO A 152 5.85 10.21 -5.20
C PRO A 152 7.27 10.19 -5.78
N GLU A 153 7.40 10.26 -7.10
CA GLU A 153 8.69 10.23 -7.80
C GLU A 153 9.44 11.57 -7.71
N GLU A 154 8.73 12.67 -7.94
CA GLU A 154 9.34 14.00 -8.05
C GLU A 154 9.69 14.60 -6.68
N ASN A 155 8.93 14.27 -5.64
CA ASN A 155 9.06 14.92 -4.34
C ASN A 155 9.45 13.96 -3.22
N CYS A 156 8.93 12.73 -3.21
CA CYS A 156 9.07 11.84 -2.07
C CYS A 156 10.29 10.91 -2.20
N VAL A 157 10.55 10.37 -3.40
CA VAL A 157 11.75 9.55 -3.68
C VAL A 157 13.06 10.30 -3.39
N PRO A 158 13.25 11.58 -3.76
CA PRO A 158 14.46 12.32 -3.40
C PRO A 158 14.69 12.42 -1.89
N VAL A 159 13.62 12.54 -1.11
CA VAL A 159 13.68 12.54 0.37
C VAL A 159 14.09 11.17 0.90
N LEU A 160 13.52 10.09 0.35
CA LEU A 160 13.92 8.73 0.71
C LEU A 160 15.40 8.48 0.42
N GLU A 161 15.90 8.85 -0.78
CA GLU A 161 17.33 8.71 -1.12
C GLU A 161 18.22 9.53 -0.18
N LEU A 162 17.83 10.77 0.11
CA LEU A 162 18.60 11.68 0.97
C LEU A 162 18.79 11.12 2.38
N HIS A 163 17.72 10.59 2.99
CA HIS A 163 17.75 10.15 4.38
C HIS A 163 18.22 8.72 4.58
N SER A 164 18.10 7.86 3.56
CA SER A 164 18.57 6.47 3.61
C SER A 164 19.99 6.28 3.08
N GLY A 165 20.46 7.17 2.20
CA GLY A 165 21.67 6.96 1.41
C GLY A 165 21.54 5.89 0.32
N LEU A 166 20.36 5.28 0.17
CA LEU A 166 20.03 4.27 -0.82
C LEU A 166 19.59 4.91 -2.14
N LYS A 167 19.66 4.14 -3.23
CA LYS A 167 19.21 4.56 -4.56
C LYS A 167 17.92 3.89 -4.99
N PHE A 168 16.97 4.70 -5.45
CA PHE A 168 15.70 4.23 -5.95
C PHE A 168 15.90 3.33 -7.18
N ASN A 169 15.12 2.25 -7.27
CA ASN A 169 15.21 1.21 -8.31
C ASN A 169 16.53 0.43 -8.38
N ARG A 170 17.46 0.66 -7.44
CA ARG A 170 18.67 -0.15 -7.28
C ARG A 170 18.69 -0.84 -5.92
N ASP A 171 18.48 -0.04 -4.88
CA ASP A 171 18.61 -0.44 -3.50
C ASP A 171 17.24 -0.53 -2.81
N PHE A 172 16.24 0.29 -3.19
CA PHE A 172 14.85 0.19 -2.71
C PHE A 172 13.84 0.48 -3.84
N HIS A 173 12.57 0.15 -3.60
CA HIS A 173 11.50 0.35 -4.59
C HIS A 173 10.33 1.15 -4.03
N ALA A 174 9.49 1.66 -4.93
CA ALA A 174 8.32 2.42 -4.56
C ALA A 174 7.09 2.04 -5.39
N GLY A 175 5.92 2.23 -4.79
CA GLY A 175 4.63 2.02 -5.43
C GLY A 175 3.66 3.15 -5.12
N TYR A 176 2.60 3.23 -5.90
CA TYR A 176 1.50 4.14 -5.67
C TYR A 176 0.18 3.38 -5.82
N SER A 177 -0.67 3.51 -4.81
CA SER A 177 -1.98 2.88 -4.76
C SER A 177 -2.93 3.89 -4.14
N PRO A 178 -3.40 4.90 -4.90
CA PRO A 178 -4.23 5.95 -4.32
C PRO A 178 -5.53 5.37 -3.78
N GLU A 179 -5.79 5.61 -2.50
CA GLU A 179 -7.07 5.26 -1.90
C GLU A 179 -8.20 6.17 -2.45
N ARG A 180 -9.41 5.60 -2.60
CA ARG A 180 -10.60 6.31 -3.07
C ARG A 180 -11.84 5.97 -2.24
N ILE A 181 -11.69 5.93 -0.92
CA ILE A 181 -12.83 5.75 0.01
C ILE A 181 -13.47 7.11 0.35
N ASN A 182 -14.79 7.13 0.45
CA ASN A 182 -15.52 8.25 1.06
C ASN A 182 -15.59 8.00 2.58
N PRO A 183 -15.13 8.93 3.43
CA PRO A 183 -15.22 8.77 4.88
C PRO A 183 -16.67 8.50 5.33
N GLY A 184 -16.86 7.48 6.17
CA GLY A 184 -18.18 7.08 6.66
C GLY A 184 -19.07 6.29 5.69
N ASP A 185 -18.62 5.99 4.46
CA ASP A 185 -19.33 5.09 3.54
C ASP A 185 -19.17 3.63 3.98
N ARG A 186 -20.25 3.08 4.55
CA ARG A 186 -20.30 1.70 5.04
C ARG A 186 -20.59 0.67 3.96
N GLU A 187 -21.03 1.09 2.78
CA GLU A 187 -21.35 0.21 1.65
C GLU A 187 -20.13 0.01 0.75
N HIS A 188 -19.39 1.08 0.45
CA HIS A 188 -18.16 1.05 -0.36
C HIS A 188 -16.92 1.15 0.54
N ARG A 189 -16.71 0.11 1.35
CA ARG A 189 -15.52 0.00 2.20
C ARG A 189 -14.27 -0.28 1.36
N LEU A 190 -13.10 -0.14 1.98
CA LEU A 190 -11.79 -0.39 1.38
C LEU A 190 -11.67 -1.80 0.75
N THR A 191 -12.47 -2.76 1.21
CA THR A 191 -12.56 -4.13 0.67
C THR A 191 -13.45 -4.28 -0.57
N ALA A 192 -14.32 -3.32 -0.86
CA ALA A 192 -15.26 -3.38 -1.99
C ALA A 192 -14.77 -2.56 -3.20
N ILE A 193 -13.86 -1.60 -3.00
CA ILE A 193 -13.48 -0.62 -4.02
C ILE A 193 -12.39 -1.15 -4.95
N LYS A 194 -12.59 -0.99 -6.25
CA LYS A 194 -11.58 -1.34 -7.27
C LYS A 194 -10.31 -0.50 -7.09
N LYS A 195 -9.19 -1.12 -6.73
CA LYS A 195 -7.92 -0.42 -6.52
C LYS A 195 -7.13 -0.21 -7.82
N VAL A 196 -6.43 0.93 -7.90
CA VAL A 196 -5.42 1.19 -8.93
C VAL A 196 -4.06 1.06 -8.27
N THR A 197 -3.20 0.22 -8.81
CA THR A 197 -1.85 -0.01 -8.28
C THR A 197 -0.79 0.19 -9.35
N SER A 198 0.31 0.82 -8.97
CA SER A 198 1.55 0.87 -9.76
C SER A 198 2.76 0.59 -8.88
N GLY A 199 3.79 -0.02 -9.46
CA GLY A 199 5.05 -0.30 -8.78
C GLY A 199 6.24 -0.05 -9.71
N SER A 200 7.38 0.30 -9.11
CA SER A 200 8.57 0.71 -9.86
C SER A 200 9.36 -0.44 -10.49
N ILE A 201 9.09 -1.67 -10.04
CA ILE A 201 9.45 -2.94 -10.68
C ILE A 201 8.25 -3.89 -10.59
N PRO A 202 8.17 -4.95 -11.42
CA PRO A 202 7.07 -5.93 -11.36
C PRO A 202 6.82 -6.48 -9.96
N GLU A 203 7.88 -6.78 -9.20
CA GLU A 203 7.83 -7.29 -7.83
C GLU A 203 7.26 -6.26 -6.86
N ALA A 204 7.59 -4.98 -7.04
CA ALA A 204 7.02 -3.88 -6.27
C ALA A 204 5.55 -3.64 -6.66
N ALA A 205 5.18 -3.89 -7.91
CA ALA A 205 3.78 -3.84 -8.36
C ALA A 205 2.99 -5.02 -7.78
N ASP A 206 3.60 -6.20 -7.65
CA ASP A 206 3.02 -7.39 -7.01
C ASP A 206 2.89 -7.20 -5.48
N LEU A 207 3.87 -6.56 -4.85
CA LEU A 207 3.82 -6.11 -3.46
C LEU A 207 2.76 -5.03 -3.23
N THR A 208 2.68 -4.05 -4.12
CA THR A 208 1.63 -3.03 -4.11
C THR A 208 0.27 -3.68 -4.36
N ARG A 209 0.20 -4.75 -5.17
CA ARG A 209 -1.01 -5.56 -5.38
C ARG A 209 -1.38 -6.36 -4.13
N ALA A 210 -0.41 -6.98 -3.46
CA ALA A 210 -0.60 -7.67 -2.19
C ALA A 210 -1.03 -6.68 -1.08
N ALA A 211 -0.52 -5.45 -1.15
CA ALA A 211 -0.97 -4.35 -0.32
C ALA A 211 -2.41 -3.91 -0.68
N ALA A 212 -2.70 -3.80 -1.97
CA ALA A 212 -4.02 -3.46 -2.47
C ALA A 212 -5.03 -4.63 -2.45
N PHE A 213 -4.66 -5.78 -1.88
CA PHE A 213 -5.42 -7.04 -1.93
C PHE A 213 -6.59 -7.06 -0.95
N LEU A 214 -7.42 -6.03 -1.02
CA LEU A 214 -8.67 -5.93 -0.30
C LEU A 214 -9.88 -5.96 -1.24
N SER A 215 -9.70 -5.75 -2.55
CA SER A 215 -10.78 -5.85 -3.54
C SER A 215 -10.52 -6.92 -4.63
N PRO A 216 -11.52 -7.72 -5.03
CA PRO A 216 -11.42 -8.73 -6.09
C PRO A 216 -11.31 -8.15 -7.51
N SER A 217 -11.25 -6.82 -7.66
CA SER A 217 -11.10 -6.15 -8.95
C SER A 217 -10.05 -5.04 -8.83
N PHE A 218 -9.06 -5.00 -9.73
CA PHE A 218 -8.05 -3.94 -9.77
C PHE A 218 -7.68 -3.56 -11.21
N ILE A 219 -7.11 -2.37 -11.42
CA ILE A 219 -6.48 -1.94 -12.68
C ILE A 219 -4.99 -1.73 -12.39
N THR A 220 -4.14 -2.45 -13.11
CA THR A 220 -2.68 -2.33 -12.98
C THR A 220 -2.15 -1.40 -14.07
N PHE A 221 -1.30 -0.44 -13.69
CA PHE A 221 -0.41 0.25 -14.62
C PHE A 221 1.02 -0.19 -14.33
N SER A 222 1.73 -0.75 -15.32
CA SER A 222 3.16 -1.00 -15.20
C SER A 222 3.97 0.24 -15.57
N CYS A 223 5.17 0.32 -14.99
CA CYS A 223 6.25 1.27 -15.25
C CYS A 223 6.13 2.67 -14.62
N PHE A 224 6.69 2.80 -13.40
CA PHE A 224 7.51 3.98 -13.08
C PHE A 224 8.87 3.79 -13.75
N VAL A 225 9.06 4.33 -14.96
CA VAL A 225 10.34 4.29 -15.66
C VAL A 225 10.87 5.70 -15.82
N ARG A 226 11.84 6.05 -14.96
CA ARG A 226 12.93 6.94 -15.35
C ARG A 226 14.05 6.11 -15.96
N ASN A 227 13.81 5.61 -17.17
CA ASN A 227 14.87 5.42 -18.15
C ASN A 227 14.52 6.34 -19.30
N GLY A 228 15.35 7.37 -19.50
CA GLY A 228 15.24 8.20 -20.70
C GLY A 228 15.28 7.29 -21.92
N ASN A 229 14.31 7.47 -22.82
CA ASN A 229 13.99 6.64 -23.99
C ASN A 229 13.35 5.28 -23.67
N GLU A 230 12.02 5.22 -23.68
CA GLU A 230 11.27 4.21 -24.46
C GLU A 230 9.76 4.52 -24.44
N HIS A 231 9.09 4.36 -25.58
CA HIS A 231 7.69 4.70 -25.80
C HIS A 231 6.73 3.72 -25.12
N LEU A 232 5.72 4.26 -24.44
CA LEU A 232 4.62 3.52 -23.78
C LEU A 232 3.73 2.80 -24.81
N HIS A 233 3.53 1.50 -24.63
CA HIS A 233 2.40 0.77 -25.24
C HIS A 233 1.50 0.18 -24.15
N PRO A 234 0.18 0.48 -24.14
CA PRO A 234 -0.74 -0.08 -23.17
C PRO A 234 -1.05 -1.55 -23.48
N HIS A 235 -0.69 -2.47 -22.57
CA HIS A 235 -1.24 -3.82 -22.57
C HIS A 235 -2.60 -3.83 -21.85
N GLN A 236 -3.68 -3.70 -22.61
CA GLN A 236 -5.02 -4.10 -22.14
C GLN A 236 -5.18 -5.61 -22.38
N GLN A 237 -5.18 -6.42 -21.31
CA GLN A 237 -5.80 -7.74 -21.40
C GLN A 237 -7.31 -7.55 -21.33
N ARG A 238 -8.00 -7.69 -22.48
CA ARG A 238 -9.46 -7.86 -22.51
C ARG A 238 -9.78 -9.31 -22.14
N PRO A 239 -10.85 -9.59 -21.38
CA PRO A 239 -11.34 -10.96 -21.24
C PRO A 239 -11.83 -11.48 -22.60
N ASP A 240 -11.48 -12.73 -22.91
CA ASP A 240 -11.85 -13.43 -24.14
C ASP A 240 -13.36 -13.35 -24.37
N HIS A 241 -13.76 -12.68 -25.46
CA HIS A 241 -15.12 -12.76 -25.97
C HIS A 241 -15.19 -13.93 -26.94
N ASP A 242 -15.96 -14.94 -26.53
CA ASP A 242 -16.31 -16.14 -27.28
C ASP A 242 -16.88 -15.77 -28.68
N PRO A 243 -16.23 -16.16 -29.80
CA PRO A 243 -16.73 -15.82 -31.12
C PRO A 243 -17.89 -16.76 -31.49
N VAL A 244 -19.10 -16.18 -31.51
CA VAL A 244 -20.30 -16.81 -32.08
C VAL A 244 -20.00 -17.33 -33.48
N ARG A 245 -20.01 -18.66 -33.64
CA ARG A 245 -19.90 -19.37 -34.91
C ARG A 245 -21.10 -19.05 -35.80
N HIS A 246 -20.86 -18.34 -36.92
CA HIS A 246 -21.75 -18.40 -38.07
C HIS A 246 -21.35 -19.59 -38.98
N PRO A 247 -22.30 -20.46 -39.38
CA PRO A 247 -22.00 -21.61 -40.23
C PRO A 247 -21.76 -21.17 -41.68
N ARG A 248 -20.65 -21.63 -42.28
CA ARG A 248 -20.40 -21.53 -43.72
C ARG A 248 -20.97 -22.74 -44.45
N GLY A 249 -21.67 -22.47 -45.55
CA GLY A 249 -21.41 -23.12 -46.82
C GLY A 249 -22.46 -24.09 -47.35
N ILE A 250 -23.19 -23.66 -48.38
CA ILE A 250 -23.66 -24.44 -49.55
C ILE A 250 -23.90 -23.37 -50.65
N GLY A 251 -23.46 -23.42 -51.90
CA GLY A 251 -22.67 -24.32 -52.72
C GLY A 251 -22.55 -23.63 -54.10
N ALA A 252 -21.43 -23.80 -54.79
CA ALA A 252 -21.24 -23.30 -56.15
C ALA A 252 -21.50 -24.44 -57.15
N GLN A 253 -22.43 -24.27 -58.10
CA GLN A 253 -22.43 -24.98 -59.38
C GLN A 253 -22.95 -24.10 -60.52
N SER A 254 -22.03 -23.84 -61.45
CA SER A 254 -22.13 -23.73 -62.91
C SER A 254 -23.50 -23.69 -63.61
N GLY A 255 -23.64 -22.77 -64.57
CA GLY A 255 -24.56 -22.90 -65.71
C GLY A 255 -24.58 -21.63 -66.58
N ARG A 256 -24.06 -21.73 -67.80
CA ARG A 256 -24.05 -20.71 -68.86
C ARG A 256 -25.38 -20.76 -69.67
N PRO A 257 -25.59 -19.88 -70.68
CA PRO A 257 -26.87 -19.24 -71.02
C PRO A 257 -27.71 -20.02 -72.04
N ASP A 258 -28.97 -19.60 -72.19
CA ASP A 258 -29.65 -19.21 -73.44
C ASP A 258 -30.83 -18.30 -73.11
#